data_AF-A0A1U7VQX0-F1
#
_entry.id   AF-A0A1U7VQX0-F1
#
_cell.length_a   1.000
_cell.length_b   1.000
_cell.length_c   1.000
_cell.angle_alpha   90.00
_cell.angle_beta   90.00
_cell.angle_gamma   90.00
#
_symmetry.space_group_name_H-M   'P 1'
#
loop_
_entity.id
_entity.type
_entity.pdbx_description
1 polymer ?
#
loop_
_entity_poly.entity_id
_entity_poly.type
_entity_poly.pdbx_seq_one_letter_code
_entity_poly.pdbx_strand_id
1 'polypeptide(L)'
;MEEKSSCDGVHEFKLLLSCPSGLSPSQVSVVFNEAYDRIPHPDPFLEQSIFEEWEARERLSSIYNRPKFRYGGYTFDVGNDPKQQPHVSL
;
A
#
# COMPACT_ATOMS: atom_id res chain seq x y z
N MET A 1 13.55 -15.94 -13.58
CA MET A 1 13.58 -15.12 -14.81
C MET A 1 13.90 -13.71 -14.32
N GLU A 2 15.15 -13.29 -14.47
CA GLU A 2 15.61 -11.97 -13.98
C GLU A 2 15.02 -10.88 -14.87
N GLU A 3 14.20 -10.01 -14.30
CA GLU A 3 13.68 -8.85 -15.01
C GLU A 3 14.73 -7.74 -14.95
N LYS A 4 15.37 -7.50 -16.10
CA LYS A 4 16.37 -6.46 -16.28
C LYS A 4 15.65 -5.11 -16.38
N SER A 5 15.60 -4.35 -15.29
CA SER A 5 15.09 -2.98 -15.32
C SER A 5 16.15 -2.05 -15.92
N SER A 6 15.91 -1.57 -17.14
CA SER A 6 16.62 -0.42 -17.70
C SER A 6 15.60 0.60 -18.15
N CYS A 7 15.49 1.70 -17.40
CA CYS A 7 14.86 2.93 -17.86
C CYS A 7 15.60 4.12 -17.26
N ASP A 8 16.40 4.76 -18.11
CA ASP A 8 16.91 6.10 -17.94
C ASP A 8 15.77 7.07 -18.31
N GLY A 9 15.11 7.65 -17.31
CA GLY A 9 13.95 8.55 -17.48
C GLY A 9 13.05 8.60 -16.23
N VAL A 10 12.88 9.81 -15.67
CA VAL A 10 12.09 10.09 -14.45
C VAL A 10 10.61 9.74 -14.67
N HIS A 11 10.14 8.63 -14.12
CA HIS A 11 8.72 8.28 -14.09
C HIS A 11 8.12 8.60 -12.70
N GLU A 12 7.04 9.40 -12.67
CA GLU A 12 6.31 9.85 -11.46
C GLU A 12 5.53 8.72 -10.77
N PHE A 13 5.39 7.57 -11.42
CA PHE A 13 4.67 6.42 -10.91
C PHE A 13 5.44 5.11 -11.10
N LYS A 14 5.19 4.16 -10.20
CA LYS A 14 5.68 2.77 -10.26
C LYS A 14 4.49 1.82 -10.29
N LEU A 15 4.44 0.93 -11.27
CA LEU A 15 3.45 -0.15 -11.30
C LEU A 15 3.82 -1.20 -10.25
N LEU A 16 2.92 -1.45 -9.29
CA LEU A 16 3.15 -2.44 -8.22
C LEU A 16 2.57 -3.82 -8.55
N LEU A 17 1.38 -3.87 -9.15
CA LEU A 17 0.70 -5.11 -9.52
C LEU A 17 -0.02 -4.91 -10.86
N SER A 18 0.08 -5.90 -11.74
CA SER A 18 -0.62 -5.94 -13.03
C SER A 18 -1.54 -7.16 -13.09
N CYS A 19 -2.82 -6.93 -13.39
CA CYS A 19 -3.84 -7.97 -13.54
C CYS A 19 -4.45 -7.90 -14.95
N PRO A 20 -3.72 -8.29 -16.00
CA PRO A 20 -4.13 -8.04 -17.39
C PRO A 20 -5.44 -8.74 -17.78
N SER A 21 -5.75 -9.88 -17.15
CA SER A 21 -7.01 -10.62 -17.35
C SER A 21 -8.14 -10.19 -16.40
N GLY A 22 -7.88 -9.21 -15.53
CA GLY A 22 -8.77 -8.84 -14.43
C GLY A 22 -8.84 -9.91 -13.33
N LEU A 23 -9.46 -9.55 -12.21
CA LEU A 23 -9.76 -10.45 -11.10
C LEU A 23 -11.23 -10.28 -10.72
N SER A 24 -11.92 -11.40 -10.50
CA SER A 24 -13.25 -11.38 -9.89
C SER A 24 -13.14 -11.11 -8.38
N PRO A 25 -14.22 -10.65 -7.72
CA PRO A 25 -14.21 -10.43 -6.27
C PRO A 25 -13.81 -11.66 -5.45
N SER A 26 -14.11 -12.88 -5.91
CA SER A 26 -13.69 -14.12 -5.24
C SER A 26 -12.20 -14.42 -5.37
N GLN A 27 -11.50 -13.76 -6.29
CA GLN A 27 -10.06 -13.90 -6.53
C GLN A 27 -9.25 -12.83 -5.81
N VAL A 28 -9.89 -12.03 -4.95
CA VAL A 28 -9.25 -10.99 -4.16
C VAL A 28 -9.61 -11.17 -2.70
N SER A 29 -8.61 -11.30 -1.84
CA SER A 29 -8.77 -11.22 -0.39
C SER A 29 -8.01 -10.02 0.17
N VAL A 30 -8.42 -9.59 1.36
CA VAL A 30 -7.74 -8.51 2.11
C VAL A 30 -7.44 -9.02 3.51
N VAL A 31 -6.21 -8.81 3.97
CA VAL A 31 -5.77 -9.14 5.32
C VAL A 31 -5.56 -7.86 6.11
N PHE A 32 -6.51 -7.54 6.99
CA PHE A 32 -6.34 -6.45 7.95
C PHE A 32 -5.50 -6.92 9.13
N ASN A 33 -4.27 -6.41 9.25
CA ASN A 33 -3.33 -6.80 10.30
C ASN A 33 -2.43 -5.61 10.71
N GLU A 34 -2.22 -5.43 12.01
CA GLU A 34 -1.36 -4.39 12.59
C GLU A 34 0.12 -4.52 12.16
N ALA A 35 0.56 -5.69 11.73
CA ALA A 35 1.89 -5.89 11.14
C ALA A 35 2.10 -5.04 9.87
N TYR A 36 1.01 -4.59 9.23
CA TYR A 36 1.02 -3.68 8.10
C TYR A 36 0.73 -2.23 8.48
N ASP A 37 0.72 -1.88 9.76
CA ASP A 37 0.64 -0.49 10.19
C ASP A 37 1.96 0.25 9.96
N ARG A 38 1.94 1.57 10.12
CA ARG A 38 3.14 2.40 10.04
C ARG A 38 4.04 2.10 11.24
N ILE A 39 5.31 1.82 10.99
CA ILE A 39 6.33 1.75 12.03
C ILE A 39 6.68 3.18 12.47
N PRO A 40 6.67 3.50 13.78
CA PRO A 40 7.11 4.79 14.28
C PRO A 40 8.54 5.11 13.83
N HIS A 41 8.77 6.36 13.45
CA HIS A 41 10.08 6.88 13.13
C HIS A 41 10.99 6.78 14.37
N PRO A 42 12.25 6.35 14.21
CA PRO A 42 13.16 6.15 15.35
C PRO A 42 13.56 7.46 16.05
N ASP A 43 13.52 8.59 15.34
CA ASP A 43 13.65 9.92 15.94
C ASP A 43 12.31 10.38 16.53
N PRO A 44 12.19 10.55 17.86
CA PRO A 44 10.96 10.96 18.51
C PRO A 44 10.51 12.38 18.13
N PHE A 45 11.43 13.26 17.72
CA PHE A 45 11.05 14.62 17.30
C PHE A 45 10.35 14.60 15.95
N LEU A 46 10.73 13.69 15.06
CA LEU A 46 10.04 13.52 13.77
C LEU A 46 8.65 12.89 13.96
N GLU A 47 8.49 11.93 14.88
CA GLU A 47 7.15 11.44 15.24
C GLU A 47 6.27 12.54 15.83
N GLN A 48 6.83 13.35 16.74
CA GLN A 48 6.11 14.44 17.38
C GLN A 48 5.64 15.51 16.38
N SER A 49 6.44 15.78 15.35
CA SER A 49 6.11 16.79 14.32
C SER A 49 4.81 16.50 13.56
N ILE A 50 4.38 15.23 13.48
CA ILE A 50 3.10 14.86 12.86
C ILE A 50 1.93 15.51 13.62
N PHE A 51 1.99 15.49 14.96
CA PHE A 51 0.98 16.12 15.81
C PHE A 51 1.06 17.65 15.76
N GLU A 52 2.28 18.20 15.74
CA GLU A 52 2.50 19.65 15.68
C GLU A 52 1.94 20.26 14.39
N GLU A 53 2.18 19.61 13.25
CA GLU A 53 1.63 20.05 11.96
C GLU A 53 0.10 19.94 11.93
N TRP A 54 -0.47 18.89 12.52
CA TRP A 54 -1.92 18.74 12.65
C TRP A 54 -2.54 19.90 13.46
N GLU A 55 -2.02 20.16 14.65
CA GLU A 55 -2.48 21.24 15.54
C GLU A 55 -2.36 22.62 14.88
N ALA A 56 -1.24 22.88 14.19
CA ALA A 56 -1.04 24.11 13.46
C ALA A 56 -2.12 24.31 12.38
N ARG A 57 -2.49 23.23 11.67
CA ARG A 57 -3.47 23.29 10.57
C ARG A 57 -4.91 23.38 11.06
N GLU A 58 -5.24 22.71 12.17
CA GLU A 58 -6.56 22.76 12.80
C GLU A 58 -6.89 24.17 13.31
N ARG A 59 -5.89 24.91 13.80
CA ARG A 59 -6.06 26.31 14.19
C ARG A 59 -6.40 27.25 13.03
N LEU A 60 -6.03 26.90 11.80
CA LEU A 60 -6.21 27.74 10.62
C LEU A 60 -7.51 27.44 9.87
N SER A 61 -8.09 26.26 10.05
CA SER A 61 -9.26 25.82 9.29
C SER A 61 -10.02 24.69 9.99
N SER A 62 -11.33 24.60 9.75
CA SER A 62 -12.13 23.46 10.22
C SER A 62 -11.79 22.21 9.42
N ILE A 63 -10.90 21.39 9.98
CA ILE A 63 -10.51 20.08 9.45
C ILE A 63 -10.93 18.99 10.43
N TYR A 64 -11.05 17.76 9.95
CA TYR A 64 -11.33 16.60 10.79
C TYR A 64 -10.52 15.40 10.32
N ASN A 65 -10.12 14.56 11.27
CA ASN A 65 -9.39 13.33 10.98
C ASN A 65 -10.37 12.17 10.71
N ARG A 66 -10.03 11.28 9.76
CA ARG A 66 -10.74 10.01 9.55
C ARG A 66 -9.77 8.88 9.27
N PRO A 67 -10.06 7.66 9.75
CA PRO A 67 -9.26 6.48 9.41
C PRO A 67 -9.12 6.26 7.90
N LYS A 68 -7.97 5.72 7.50
CA LYS A 68 -7.62 5.34 6.13
C LYS A 68 -7.00 3.94 6.15
N PHE A 69 -7.23 3.16 5.10
CA PHE A 69 -6.50 1.90 4.91
C PHE A 69 -5.09 2.21 4.42
N ARG A 70 -4.08 1.54 4.99
CA ARG A 70 -2.70 1.57 4.53
C ARG A 70 -2.46 0.34 3.64
N TYR A 71 -1.83 0.55 2.49
CA TYR A 71 -1.39 -0.54 1.64
C TYR A 71 -0.14 -1.19 2.26
N GLY A 72 -0.26 -2.46 2.65
CA GLY A 72 0.81 -3.24 3.29
C GLY A 72 1.68 -4.04 2.31
N GLY A 73 1.16 -4.34 1.11
CA GLY A 73 1.81 -5.18 0.11
C GLY A 73 0.78 -6.04 -0.63
N TYR A 74 1.26 -7.06 -1.34
CA TYR A 74 0.38 -8.08 -1.91
C TYR A 74 1.10 -9.42 -2.00
N THR A 75 0.33 -10.51 -2.00
CA THR A 75 0.77 -11.85 -2.41
C THR A 75 -0.02 -12.25 -3.65
N PHE A 76 0.67 -12.79 -4.66
CA PHE A 76 0.07 -13.22 -5.92
C PHE A 76 0.25 -14.72 -6.09
N ASP A 77 -0.83 -15.46 -5.89
CA ASP A 77 -0.83 -16.91 -6.00
C ASP A 77 -1.30 -17.31 -7.40
N VAL A 78 -0.34 -17.75 -8.22
CA VAL A 78 -0.65 -18.52 -9.45
C VAL A 78 -0.67 -19.97 -9.03
N GLY A 79 -1.87 -20.54 -8.89
CA GLY A 79 -2.00 -21.94 -8.53
C GLY A 79 -1.14 -22.84 -9.44
N ASN A 80 -0.46 -23.81 -8.85
CA ASN A 80 0.36 -24.77 -9.61
C ASN A 80 -0.50 -25.71 -10.48
N ASP A 81 -1.82 -25.71 -10.27
CA ASP A 81 -2.79 -26.44 -11.09
C ASP A 81 -3.41 -25.48 -12.12
N PRO A 82 -3.42 -25.82 -13.43
CA PRO A 82 -4.10 -25.03 -14.46
C PRO A 82 -5.61 -24.81 -14.22
N LYS A 83 -6.22 -25.52 -13.28
CA LYS A 83 -7.61 -25.30 -12.84
C LYS A 83 -7.76 -24.27 -11.73
N GLN A 84 -6.68 -23.92 -11.02
CA GLN A 84 -6.71 -22.91 -9.97
C GLN A 84 -6.69 -21.52 -10.59
N GLN A 85 -7.68 -20.71 -10.23
CA GLN A 85 -7.76 -19.33 -10.66
C GLN A 85 -6.69 -18.49 -9.95
N PRO A 86 -6.11 -17.47 -10.60
CA PRO A 86 -5.18 -16.57 -9.94
C PRO A 86 -5.89 -15.89 -8.77
N HIS A 87 -5.18 -15.76 -7.64
CA HIS A 87 -5.70 -15.14 -6.43
C HIS A 87 -4.72 -14.09 -5.91
N VAL A 88 -5.26 -12.96 -5.45
CA VAL A 88 -4.47 -11.86 -4.88
C VAL A 88 -4.92 -11.60 -3.46
N SER A 89 -3.97 -11.62 -2.54
CA SER A 89 -4.19 -11.11 -1.19
C SER A 89 -3.51 -9.76 -1.05
N LEU A 90 -4.29 -8.76 -0.63
CA LEU A 90 -3.84 -7.43 -0.24
C LEU A 90 -3.67 -7.32 1.28
#